data_AF-A0A7K2KM63-F1
#
_entry.id   AF-A0A7K2KM63-F1
#
_cell.length_a   1.000
_cell.length_b   1.000
_cell.length_c   1.000
_cell.angle_alpha   90.00
_cell.angle_beta   90.00
_cell.angle_gamma   90.00
#
_symmetry.space_group_name_H-M   'P 1'
#
loop_
_entity.id
_entity.type
_entity.pdbx_description
1 polymer ?
#
loop_
_entity_poly.entity_id
_entity_poly.type
_entity_poly.pdbx_seq_one_letter_code
_entity_poly.pdbx_strand_id
1 'polypeptide(L)' 'MYELAILARGGVLLTIWALAAGWPPGRLAGRLRRDGWQRICRGAWAAPGKEVDWRVRATALQLQRPEWVCSHGTAARL' A
#
# COMPACT_ATOMS: atom_id res chain seq x y z
N MET A 1 -7.69 -12.12 7.61
CA MET A 1 -7.44 -10.73 7.18
C MET A 1 -6.41 -10.01 8.07
N TYR A 2 -6.20 -10.40 9.34
CA TYR A 2 -5.37 -9.64 10.29
C TYR A 2 -3.84 -9.63 10.05
N GLU A 3 -3.20 -10.73 9.63
CA GLU A 3 -1.72 -10.77 9.56
C GLU A 3 -1.10 -9.71 8.62
N LEU A 4 -1.60 -9.58 7.39
CA LEU A 4 -1.08 -8.60 6.43
C LEU A 4 -1.55 -7.17 6.73
N ALA A 5 -2.69 -7.01 7.41
CA ALA A 5 -3.21 -5.71 7.80
C ALA A 5 -2.34 -5.02 8.85
N ILE A 6 -1.73 -5.79 9.77
CA ILE A 6 -0.80 -5.28 10.79
C ILE A 6 0.46 -4.66 10.15
N LEU A 7 0.85 -5.13 8.96
CA LEU A 7 2.00 -4.59 8.22
C LEU A 7 1.65 -3.32 7.44
N ALA A 8 0.37 -2.96 7.29
CA ALA A 8 -0.03 -1.78 6.55
C ALA A 8 0.17 -0.50 7.37
N ARG A 9 0.59 0.57 6.69
CA ARG A 9 0.72 1.91 7.27
C ARG A 9 -0.23 2.86 6.53
N GLY A 10 -1.08 3.56 7.26
CA GLY A 10 -2.10 4.44 6.66
C GLY A 10 -3.11 3.73 5.75
N GLY A 11 -3.29 2.40 5.94
CA GLY A 11 -4.10 1.58 5.05
C GLY A 11 -3.40 1.18 3.74
N VAL A 12 -2.08 1.36 3.64
CA VAL A 12 -1.27 0.91 2.50
C VAL A 12 -0.29 -0.17 2.95
N LEU A 13 -0.23 -1.27 2.22
CA LEU A 13 0.77 -2.33 2.36
C LEU A 13 1.72 -2.31 1.17
N LEU A 14 3.03 -2.24 1.44
CA LEU A 14 4.03 -2.49 0.43
C LEU A 14 4.37 -3.97 0.36
N THR A 15 4.51 -4.50 -0.86
CA THR A 15 4.96 -5.88 -1.10
C THR A 15 6.25 -6.16 -0.36
N ILE A 16 7.21 -5.21 -0.33
CA ILE A 16 8.49 -5.39 0.36
C ILE A 16 8.35 -5.61 1.87
N TRP A 17 7.33 -5.03 2.52
CA TRP A 17 7.06 -5.26 3.94
C TRP A 17 6.51 -6.65 4.20
N ALA A 18 5.62 -7.13 3.34
CA ALA A 18 5.15 -8.51 3.42
C ALA A 18 6.30 -9.51 3.18
N LEU A 19 7.18 -9.25 2.20
CA LEU A 19 8.35 -10.10 1.97
C LEU A 19 9.32 -10.09 3.16
N ALA A 20 9.58 -8.92 3.74
CA ALA A 20 10.42 -8.78 4.94
C ALA A 20 9.83 -9.51 6.16
N ALA A 21 8.49 -9.63 6.21
CA ALA A 21 7.78 -10.41 7.22
C ALA A 21 7.68 -11.92 6.88
N GLY A 22 8.40 -12.40 5.86
CA GLY A 22 8.50 -13.82 5.52
C GLY A 22 7.43 -14.34 4.55
N TRP A 23 6.62 -13.47 3.94
CA TRP A 23 5.60 -13.93 3.00
C TRP A 23 6.20 -14.37 1.66
N PRO A 24 5.73 -15.50 1.09
CA PRO A 24 6.26 -16.02 -0.17
C PRO A 24 5.81 -15.18 -1.37
N PRO A 25 6.74 -14.74 -2.25
CA PRO A 25 6.44 -13.82 -3.34
C PRO A 25 5.46 -14.38 -4.37
N GLY A 26 5.58 -15.67 -4.71
CA GLY A 26 4.82 -16.31 -5.79
C GLY A 26 3.30 -16.36 -5.58
N ARG A 27 2.83 -16.26 -4.34
CA ARG A 27 1.39 -16.31 -4.02
C ARG A 27 0.85 -15.02 -3.42
N LEU A 28 1.71 -14.08 -3.05
CA LEU A 28 1.32 -12.89 -2.30
C LEU A 28 0.29 -12.04 -3.05
N ALA A 29 0.53 -11.72 -4.32
CA ALA A 29 -0.40 -10.92 -5.12
C ALA A 29 -1.76 -11.60 -5.31
N GLY A 30 -1.78 -12.93 -5.48
CA GLY A 30 -3.01 -13.71 -5.59
C GLY A 30 -3.80 -13.71 -4.27
N ARG A 31 -3.09 -13.90 -3.15
CA ARG A 31 -3.68 -13.86 -1.81
C ARG A 31 -4.24 -12.48 -1.48
N LEU A 32 -3.48 -11.40 -1.73
CA LEU A 32 -3.93 -10.03 -1.49
C LEU A 32 -5.24 -9.73 -2.22
N ARG A 33 -5.35 -10.08 -3.50
CA ARG A 33 -6.62 -9.92 -4.25
C ARG A 33 -7.77 -10.71 -3.65
N ARG A 34 -7.53 -11.98 -3.28
CA ARG A 34 -8.55 -12.83 -2.65
C ARG A 34 -9.01 -12.28 -1.30
N ASP A 35 -8.08 -11.70 -0.55
CA ASP A 35 -8.32 -11.10 0.76
C ASP A 35 -8.89 -9.67 0.63
N GLY A 36 -9.26 -9.22 -0.58
CA GLY A 36 -9.94 -7.94 -0.81
C GLY A 36 -9.00 -6.71 -0.89
N TRP A 37 -7.69 -6.91 -0.93
CA TRP A 37 -6.74 -5.82 -1.12
C TRP A 37 -6.80 -5.32 -2.56
N GLN A 38 -6.79 -4.00 -2.71
CA GLN A 38 -6.81 -3.36 -4.01
C GLN A 38 -5.41 -2.93 -4.42
N ARG A 39 -5.03 -3.16 -5.67
CA ARG A 39 -3.72 -2.73 -6.16
C ARG A 39 -3.74 -1.23 -6.43
N ILE A 40 -2.82 -0.48 -5.82
CA ILE A 40 -2.66 0.96 -6.04
C ILE A 40 -1.72 1.19 -7.23
N CYS A 41 -0.53 0.60 -7.16
CA CYS A 41 0.49 0.60 -8.21
C CYS A 41 1.39 -0.65 -8.09
N ARG A 42 2.55 -0.70 -8.77
CA ARG A 42 3.48 -1.83 -8.64
C ARG A 42 4.05 -1.85 -7.22
N GLY A 43 3.85 -2.96 -6.51
CA GLY A 43 4.42 -3.15 -5.17
C GLY A 43 3.64 -2.51 -4.03
N ALA A 44 2.48 -1.89 -4.28
CA ALA A 44 1.66 -1.24 -3.25
C ALA A 44 0.18 -1.60 -3.36
N TRP A 45 -0.44 -1.84 -2.20
CA TRP A 45 -1.80 -2.32 -2.05
C TRP A 45 -2.56 -1.51 -1.00
N ALA A 46 -3.83 -1.21 -1.26
CA ALA A 46 -4.74 -0.60 -0.30
C ALA A 46 -5.44 -1.70 0.52
N ALA A 47 -5.60 -1.44 1.81
CA ALA A 47 -6.31 -2.31 2.73
C ALA A 47 -7.77 -2.55 2.25
N PRO A 48 -8.35 -3.72 2.55
CA PRO A 48 -9.73 -4.02 2.18
C PRO A 48 -10.71 -2.96 2.70
N GLY A 49 -11.69 -2.59 1.87
CA GLY A 49 -12.70 -1.57 2.21
C GLY A 49 -12.23 -0.11 2.10
N LYS A 50 -10.94 0.15 1.85
CA LYS A 50 -10.47 1.49 1.50
C LYS A 50 -10.74 1.81 0.03
N GLU A 51 -11.27 3.00 -0.22
CA GLU A 51 -11.31 3.58 -1.55
C GLU A 51 -9.89 4.01 -1.99
N VAL A 52 -9.50 3.70 -3.22
CA VAL A 52 -8.19 4.09 -3.78
C VAL A 52 -8.29 5.50 -4.38
N ASP A 53 -8.41 6.48 -3.48
CA ASP A 53 -8.43 7.90 -3.81
C ASP A 53 -7.01 8.49 -4.03
N TRP A 54 -6.95 9.79 -4.30
CA TRP A 54 -5.69 10.49 -4.52
C TRP A 54 -4.79 10.49 -3.27
N ARG A 55 -5.35 10.50 -2.05
CA ARG A 55 -4.59 10.53 -0.79
C ARG A 55 -3.94 9.18 -0.52
N VAL A 56 -4.64 8.09 -0.79
CA VAL A 56 -4.11 6.72 -0.73
C VAL A 56 -2.99 6.53 -1.76
N ARG A 57 -3.14 7.06 -2.98
CA ARG A 57 -2.08 7.06 -4.00
C ARG A 57 -0.86 7.86 -3.56
N ALA A 58 -1.05 9.07 -3.05
CA ALA A 58 0.04 9.91 -2.54
C ALA A 58 0.79 9.21 -1.39
N THR A 59 0.05 8.60 -0.46
CA THR A 59 0.63 7.81 0.65
C THR A 59 1.47 6.65 0.12
N ALA A 60 0.96 5.89 -0.85
CA ALA A 60 1.68 4.76 -1.43
C ALA A 60 2.95 5.17 -2.18
N LEU A 61 2.96 6.34 -2.81
CA LEU A 61 4.15 6.90 -3.46
C LEU A 61 5.17 7.36 -2.42
N GLN A 62 4.75 8.11 -1.39
CA GLN A 62 5.62 8.57 -0.32
C GLN A 62 6.29 7.40 0.42
N LEU A 63 5.54 6.32 0.68
CA LEU A 63 6.08 5.12 1.32
C LEU A 63 7.09 4.37 0.45
N GLN A 64 6.92 4.40 -0.87
CA GLN A 64 7.87 3.77 -1.81
C GLN A 64 9.09 4.64 -2.10
N ARG A 65 8.93 5.95 -2.04
CA ARG A 65 9.93 6.97 -2.36
C ARG A 65 9.94 8.01 -1.24
N PRO A 66 10.48 7.68 -0.07
CA PRO A 66 10.52 8.60 1.07
C PRO A 66 11.21 9.93 0.74
N GLU A 67 12.11 9.92 -0.24
CA GLU A 67 12.84 11.08 -0.75
C GLU A 67 11.99 12.04 -1.60
N TRP A 68 10.80 11.63 -2.05
CA TRP A 68 9.92 12.51 -2.80
C TRP A 68 9.21 13.48 -1.86
N VAL A 69 9.31 14.77 -2.17
CA VAL A 69 8.53 15.80 -1.48
C VAL A 69 7.23 16.01 -2.24
N CYS A 70 6.11 16.00 -1.52
CA CYS A 70 4.80 16.30 -2.12
C CYS A 70 4.82 17.68 -2.80
N SER A 71 4.27 17.77 -4.00
CA SER A 71 4.11 19.07 -4.66
C SER A 71 3.21 20.00 -3.85
N HIS A 72 3.34 21.31 -4.05
CA HIS A 72 2.52 22.33 -3.36
C HIS A 72 1.01 22.03 -3.42
N GLY A 73 0.49 21.62 -4.59
CA GLY A 73 -0.92 21.31 -4.75
C GLY A 73 -1.40 20.03 -4.06
N THR A 74 -0.48 19.09 -3.79
CA THR A 74 -0.75 17.91 -2.96
C THR A 74 -0.65 18.28 -1.48
N ALA A 75 0.38 19.05 -1.10
CA ALA A 75 0.57 19.53 0.27
C ALA A 75 -0.63 20.37 0.76
N ALA A 76 -1.17 21.25 -0.10
CA ALA A 76 -2.34 22.06 0.23
C ALA A 76 -3.65 21.26 0.41
N ARG A 77 -3.69 19.99 0.00
CA ARG A 77 -4.86 19.11 0.10
C ARG A 77 -4.77 18.07 1.23
N LEU A 78 -3.63 17.94 1.91
CA LEU A 78 -3.37 16.92 2.94
C LEU A 78 -3.92 17.32 4.31
#